data_AF-A0A327WGP1-F1
#
_entry.id   AF-A0A327WGP1-F1
#
_cell.length_a   1.000
_cell.length_b   1.000
_cell.length_c   1.000
_cell.angle_alpha   90.00
_cell.angle_beta   90.00
_cell.angle_gamma   90.00
#
_symmetry.space_group_name_H-M   'P 1'
#
loop_
_entity.id
_entity.type
_entity.pdbx_description
1 polymer ?
#
loop_
_entity_poly.entity_id
_entity_poly.type
_entity_poly.pdbx_seq_one_letter_code
_entity_poly.pdbx_strand_id
1 'polypeptide(L)'
;MNTSVDTLRNTFVKQWLGSHLVTLYGGLGLAFPLIAHGITGPHGVYLNPAQLVAHTIGLLVVAIVTNYSQNRVLTRFFGPSLPSLNTFYLLALPTVFWISYYAFYIPYDILFGLYLLPVLSLWWKLMGVVARPGWLLALGMLIALVGFVLAFACVMPIIPWWQATFGNRLSADVFFWCYLITVGLLPTAACMGLLIQTHLPHKAAALREVASSHASWSIHRVR
;
A
#
# COMPACT_ATOMS: atom_id res chain seq x y z
N MET A 1 19.27 -28.66 1.26
CA MET A 1 18.48 -27.48 1.67
C MET A 1 18.06 -26.70 0.43
N ASN A 2 16.80 -26.31 0.33
CA ASN A 2 16.16 -25.76 -0.87
C ASN A 2 16.42 -24.24 -1.01
N THR A 3 17.68 -23.83 -1.00
CA THR A 3 18.18 -22.45 -0.81
C THR A 3 17.61 -21.40 -1.76
N SER A 4 17.01 -21.81 -2.87
CA SER A 4 16.55 -20.92 -3.92
C SER A 4 15.12 -20.43 -3.80
N VAL A 5 14.20 -21.27 -3.32
CA VAL A 5 12.80 -20.88 -3.11
C VAL A 5 12.72 -19.93 -1.93
N ASP A 6 13.48 -20.22 -0.87
CA ASP A 6 13.58 -19.35 0.30
C ASP A 6 14.23 -18.00 -0.06
N THR A 7 15.24 -18.01 -0.92
CA THR A 7 15.83 -16.76 -1.44
C THR A 7 14.83 -15.95 -2.24
N LEU A 8 14.04 -16.58 -3.13
CA LEU A 8 13.02 -15.88 -3.92
C LEU A 8 11.93 -15.28 -3.02
N ARG A 9 11.45 -16.05 -2.05
CA ARG A 9 10.48 -15.64 -1.02
C ARG A 9 10.96 -14.44 -0.22
N ASN A 10 12.18 -14.51 0.32
CA ASN A 10 12.78 -13.41 1.07
C ASN A 10 12.98 -12.17 0.19
N THR A 11 13.33 -12.36 -1.09
CA THR A 11 13.48 -11.27 -2.04
C THR A 11 12.13 -10.59 -2.34
N PHE A 12 11.06 -11.38 -2.48
CA PHE A 12 9.70 -10.86 -2.65
C PHE A 12 9.29 -10.02 -1.44
N VAL A 13 9.38 -10.57 -0.23
CA VAL A 13 8.96 -9.86 1.00
C VAL A 13 9.74 -8.57 1.18
N LYS A 14 11.07 -8.59 0.97
CA LYS A 14 11.90 -7.38 1.05
C LYS A 14 11.45 -6.31 0.06
N GLN A 15 11.18 -6.68 -1.19
CA GLN A 15 10.75 -5.72 -2.22
C GLN A 15 9.32 -5.24 -1.98
N TRP A 16 8.43 -6.13 -1.55
CA TRP A 16 7.06 -5.81 -1.16
C TRP A 16 7.02 -4.78 -0.03
N LEU A 17 7.74 -5.06 1.06
CA LEU A 17 7.89 -4.13 2.18
C LEU A 17 8.54 -2.82 1.74
N GLY A 18 9.60 -2.87 0.94
CA GLY A 18 10.25 -1.67 0.39
C GLY A 18 9.28 -0.80 -0.41
N SER A 19 8.42 -1.41 -1.26
CA SER A 19 7.41 -0.67 -2.01
C SER A 19 6.34 -0.05 -1.11
N HIS A 20 5.97 -0.72 -0.01
CA HIS A 20 5.05 -0.16 0.99
C HIS A 20 5.70 0.96 1.77
N LEU A 21 6.98 0.87 2.14
CA LEU A 21 7.68 1.95 2.81
C LEU A 21 7.72 3.21 1.94
N VAL A 22 8.03 3.08 0.65
CA VAL A 22 8.02 4.20 -0.31
C VAL A 22 6.62 4.79 -0.45
N THR A 23 5.61 3.95 -0.59
CA THR A 23 4.22 4.40 -0.73
C THR A 23 3.71 5.08 0.51
N LEU A 24 3.88 4.44 1.66
CA LEU A 24 3.35 4.88 2.93
C LEU A 24 4.11 6.11 3.41
N TYR A 25 5.43 6.05 3.61
CA TYR A 25 6.16 7.22 4.10
C TYR A 25 6.34 8.29 3.02
N GLY A 26 6.76 7.91 1.81
CA GLY A 26 7.04 8.87 0.74
C GLY A 26 5.76 9.48 0.17
N GLY A 27 4.80 8.64 -0.22
CA GLY A 27 3.52 9.10 -0.77
C GLY A 27 2.63 9.71 0.31
N LEU A 28 2.23 8.91 1.31
CA LEU A 28 1.23 9.34 2.28
C LEU A 28 1.81 10.15 3.44
N GLY A 29 2.98 9.81 3.96
CA GLY A 29 3.59 10.47 5.12
C GLY A 29 4.13 11.85 4.79
N LEU A 30 4.60 12.04 3.55
CA LEU A 30 5.31 13.24 3.12
C LEU A 30 4.56 13.96 1.98
N ALA A 31 4.41 13.32 0.82
CA ALA A 31 3.88 14.01 -0.36
C ALA A 31 2.43 14.48 -0.16
N PHE A 32 1.56 13.64 0.38
CA PHE A 32 0.16 14.00 0.61
C PHE A 32 0.01 15.20 1.57
N PRO A 33 0.59 15.22 2.79
CA PRO A 33 0.47 16.36 3.71
C PRO A 33 1.08 17.63 3.14
N LEU A 34 2.19 17.52 2.41
CA LEU A 34 2.82 18.67 1.75
C LEU A 34 1.89 19.30 0.71
N ILE A 35 1.21 18.48 -0.09
CA ILE A 35 0.29 18.95 -1.12
C ILE A 35 -1.02 19.43 -0.49
N ALA A 36 -1.66 18.57 0.31
CA ALA A 36 -3.00 18.76 0.83
C ALA A 36 -3.06 19.82 1.93
N HIS A 37 -2.07 19.89 2.83
CA HIS A 37 -2.09 20.80 3.98
C HIS A 37 -0.98 21.85 3.89
N GLY A 38 0.14 21.56 3.23
CA GLY A 38 1.22 22.53 3.03
C GLY A 38 0.83 23.68 2.10
N ILE A 39 0.04 23.41 1.06
CA ILE A 39 -0.40 24.43 0.10
C ILE A 39 -1.60 25.24 0.63
N THR A 40 -2.58 24.57 1.22
CA THR A 40 -3.86 25.20 1.60
C THR A 40 -4.04 25.45 3.09
N GLY A 41 -3.05 25.08 3.91
CA GLY A 41 -3.10 25.19 5.36
C GLY A 41 -3.99 24.15 6.03
N PRO A 42 -4.03 24.16 7.38
CA PRO A 42 -4.88 23.28 8.17
C PRO A 42 -6.36 23.62 7.97
N HIS A 43 -7.23 22.64 8.15
CA HIS A 43 -8.69 22.80 8.07
C HIS A 43 -9.42 22.01 9.14
N GLY A 44 -10.66 22.40 9.41
CA GLY A 44 -11.59 21.61 10.21
C GLY A 44 -12.19 20.47 9.40
N VAL A 45 -13.39 20.04 9.78
CA VAL A 45 -14.08 18.97 9.06
C VAL A 45 -14.39 19.34 7.62
N TYR A 46 -14.83 20.58 7.37
CA TYR A 46 -15.25 21.04 6.05
C TYR A 46 -14.09 21.61 5.23
N LEU A 47 -13.98 21.18 3.99
CA LEU A 47 -13.01 21.67 3.02
C LEU A 47 -13.60 22.79 2.17
N ASN A 48 -12.85 23.88 2.01
CA ASN A 48 -13.14 24.83 0.94
C ASN A 48 -12.73 24.25 -0.44
N PRO A 49 -13.14 24.87 -1.56
CA PRO A 49 -12.84 24.36 -2.89
C PRO A 49 -11.33 24.14 -3.15
N ALA A 50 -10.47 25.04 -2.68
CA ALA A 50 -9.02 24.91 -2.88
C ALA A 50 -8.46 23.72 -2.10
N GLN A 51 -8.90 23.51 -0.85
CA GLN A 51 -8.52 22.37 -0.02
C GLN A 51 -8.98 21.05 -0.64
N LEU A 52 -10.21 21.00 -1.16
CA LEU A 52 -10.75 19.81 -1.84
C LEU A 52 -9.92 19.44 -3.08
N VAL A 53 -9.53 20.44 -3.88
CA VAL A 53 -8.65 20.23 -5.05
C VAL A 53 -7.27 19.74 -4.59
N ALA A 54 -6.67 20.38 -3.59
CA ALA A 54 -5.36 19.99 -3.07
C ALA A 54 -5.35 18.56 -2.52
N HIS A 55 -6.38 18.15 -1.78
CA HIS A 55 -6.55 16.78 -1.30
C HIS A 55 -6.66 15.79 -2.45
N THR A 56 -7.48 16.10 -3.46
CA THR A 56 -7.64 15.25 -4.64
C THR A 56 -6.32 15.06 -5.38
N ILE A 57 -5.56 16.14 -5.60
CA ILE A 57 -4.23 16.08 -6.23
C ILE A 57 -3.28 15.24 -5.37
N GLY A 58 -3.24 15.47 -4.06
CA GLY A 58 -2.42 14.69 -3.14
C GLY A 58 -2.75 13.19 -3.22
N LEU A 59 -4.02 12.83 -3.23
CA LEU A 59 -4.49 11.45 -3.35
C LEU A 59 -4.09 10.84 -4.70
N LEU A 60 -4.19 11.58 -5.79
CA LEU A 60 -3.73 11.12 -7.11
C LEU A 60 -2.23 10.86 -7.11
N VAL A 61 -1.43 11.73 -6.48
CA VAL A 61 0.02 11.51 -6.32
C VAL A 61 0.29 10.24 -5.51
N VAL A 62 -0.40 10.03 -4.38
CA VAL A 62 -0.28 8.80 -3.60
C VAL A 62 -0.67 7.58 -4.44
N ALA A 63 -1.76 7.66 -5.20
CA ALA A 63 -2.22 6.57 -6.06
C ALA A 63 -1.18 6.24 -7.15
N ILE A 64 -0.56 7.25 -7.77
CA ILE A 64 0.52 7.07 -8.76
C ILE A 64 1.73 6.39 -8.13
N VAL A 65 2.19 6.86 -6.95
CA VAL A 65 3.34 6.29 -6.25
C VAL A 65 3.07 4.85 -5.82
N THR A 66 1.88 4.59 -5.27
CA THR A 66 1.40 3.25 -4.89
C THR A 66 1.42 2.33 -6.10
N ASN A 67 0.75 2.77 -7.17
CA ASN A 67 0.62 2.02 -8.41
C ASN A 67 1.99 1.69 -9.01
N TYR A 68 2.89 2.67 -9.10
CA TYR A 68 4.23 2.49 -9.67
C TYR A 68 5.08 1.52 -8.83
N SER A 69 5.16 1.75 -7.52
CA SER A 69 6.04 0.98 -6.63
C SER A 69 5.56 -0.45 -6.43
N GLN A 70 4.26 -0.65 -6.18
CA GLN A 70 3.69 -1.98 -5.94
C GLN A 70 3.60 -2.78 -7.24
N ASN A 71 3.23 -2.18 -8.38
CA ASN A 71 3.22 -2.93 -9.64
C ASN A 71 4.60 -3.35 -10.08
N ARG A 72 5.64 -2.56 -9.85
CA ARG A 72 7.01 -2.99 -10.16
C ARG A 72 7.36 -4.31 -9.47
N VAL A 73 7.01 -4.44 -8.18
CA VAL A 73 7.22 -5.68 -7.42
C VAL A 73 6.33 -6.78 -7.98
N LEU A 74 5.01 -6.54 -8.02
CA LEU A 74 4.07 -7.56 -8.43
C LEU A 74 4.32 -8.07 -9.85
N THR A 75 4.72 -7.18 -10.77
CA THR A 75 5.02 -7.57 -12.16
C THR A 75 6.27 -8.41 -12.27
N ARG A 76 7.28 -8.13 -11.44
CA ARG A 76 8.50 -8.94 -11.38
C ARG A 76 8.24 -10.37 -10.93
N PHE A 77 7.31 -10.59 -9.99
CA PHE A 77 7.08 -11.90 -9.38
C PHE A 77 5.88 -12.67 -9.96
N PHE A 78 4.91 -11.98 -10.54
CA PHE A 78 3.67 -12.57 -11.05
C PHE A 78 3.43 -12.30 -12.55
N GLY A 79 4.35 -11.61 -13.23
CA GLY A 79 4.20 -11.24 -14.64
C GLY A 79 3.42 -9.92 -14.86
N PRO A 80 3.30 -9.45 -16.11
CA PRO A 80 2.69 -8.15 -16.43
C PRO A 80 1.33 -7.95 -15.76
N SER A 81 1.10 -6.76 -15.18
CA SER A 81 -0.24 -6.40 -14.71
C SER A 81 -1.14 -6.08 -15.89
N LEU A 82 -2.43 -6.42 -15.77
CA LEU A 82 -3.43 -5.84 -16.65
C LEU A 82 -3.41 -4.31 -16.47
N PRO A 83 -3.45 -3.52 -17.56
CA PRO A 83 -3.55 -2.05 -17.47
C PRO A 83 -4.75 -1.58 -16.64
N SER A 84 -5.82 -2.39 -16.58
CA SER A 84 -7.01 -2.13 -15.78
C SER A 84 -6.73 -2.06 -14.28
N LEU A 85 -5.77 -2.85 -13.77
CA LEU A 85 -5.35 -2.82 -12.37
C LEU A 85 -4.65 -1.50 -12.04
N ASN A 86 -3.87 -0.96 -12.98
CA ASN A 86 -3.17 0.31 -12.80
C ASN A 86 -4.14 1.50 -12.80
N THR A 87 -5.14 1.45 -13.68
CA THR A 87 -6.19 2.48 -13.77
C THR A 87 -7.12 2.42 -12.57
N PHE A 88 -7.38 1.21 -12.05
CA PHE A 88 -8.22 1.02 -10.87
C PHE A 88 -7.71 1.82 -9.67
N TYR A 89 -6.41 1.81 -9.37
CA TYR A 89 -5.87 2.58 -8.24
C TYR A 89 -6.07 4.09 -8.36
N LEU A 90 -5.86 4.63 -9.56
CA LEU A 90 -5.95 6.07 -9.81
C LEU A 90 -7.36 6.60 -9.56
N LEU A 91 -8.38 5.77 -9.77
CA LEU A 91 -9.77 6.13 -9.55
C LEU A 91 -10.29 5.67 -8.19
N ALA A 92 -9.95 4.45 -7.77
CA ALA A 92 -10.45 3.86 -6.54
C ALA A 92 -9.93 4.58 -5.30
N LEU A 93 -8.67 5.04 -5.28
CA LEU A 93 -8.13 5.71 -4.10
C LEU A 93 -8.81 7.04 -3.79
N PRO A 94 -8.92 7.99 -4.74
CA PRO A 94 -9.70 9.19 -4.51
C PRO A 94 -11.19 8.89 -4.26
N THR A 95 -11.77 7.93 -4.98
CA THR A 95 -13.21 7.61 -4.83
C THR A 95 -13.54 7.08 -3.46
N VAL A 96 -12.80 6.07 -2.98
CA VAL A 96 -13.01 5.48 -1.64
C VAL A 96 -12.75 6.54 -0.58
N PHE A 97 -11.69 7.33 -0.70
CA PHE A 97 -11.43 8.44 0.22
C PHE A 97 -12.65 9.38 0.30
N TRP A 98 -13.15 9.87 -0.84
CA TRP A 98 -14.22 10.88 -0.83
C TRP A 98 -15.55 10.31 -0.35
N ILE A 99 -15.90 9.08 -0.76
CA ILE A 99 -17.07 8.39 -0.22
C ILE A 99 -16.97 8.27 1.30
N SER A 100 -15.83 7.83 1.80
CA SER A 100 -15.63 7.65 3.23
C SER A 100 -15.58 8.99 3.99
N TYR A 101 -15.07 10.06 3.39
CA TYR A 101 -15.11 11.44 3.92
C TYR A 101 -16.54 11.92 4.12
N TYR A 102 -17.40 11.77 3.12
CA TYR A 102 -18.79 12.22 3.21
C TYR A 102 -19.68 11.27 4.03
N ALA A 103 -19.33 9.99 4.14
CA ALA A 103 -20.13 9.00 4.87
C ALA A 103 -19.79 8.92 6.37
N PHE A 104 -18.51 9.04 6.74
CA PHE A 104 -18.03 8.71 8.08
C PHE A 104 -17.24 9.82 8.77
N TYR A 105 -16.91 10.91 8.06
CA TYR A 105 -16.04 12.00 8.53
C TYR A 105 -14.60 11.55 8.90
N ILE A 106 -13.72 12.52 9.14
CA ILE A 106 -12.33 12.29 9.54
C ILE A 106 -12.29 11.55 10.89
N PRO A 107 -11.40 10.54 11.06
CA PRO A 107 -10.33 10.09 10.16
C PRO A 107 -10.66 8.82 9.35
N TYR A 108 -11.94 8.42 9.31
CA TYR A 108 -12.36 7.15 8.70
C TYR A 108 -12.18 7.15 7.18
N ASP A 109 -12.24 8.32 6.57
CA ASP A 109 -12.03 8.60 5.15
C ASP A 109 -10.73 8.06 4.58
N ILE A 110 -9.64 8.43 5.22
CA ILE A 110 -8.30 8.11 4.77
C ILE A 110 -7.93 6.69 5.15
N LEU A 111 -8.36 6.27 6.33
CA LEU A 111 -8.01 4.97 6.86
C LEU A 111 -8.69 3.84 6.07
N PHE A 112 -9.93 4.00 5.60
CA PHE A 112 -10.56 3.01 4.72
C PHE A 112 -9.85 2.91 3.37
N GLY A 113 -9.59 4.03 2.69
CA GLY A 113 -8.93 4.01 1.38
C GLY A 113 -7.53 3.39 1.44
N LEU A 114 -6.76 3.70 2.48
CA LEU A 114 -5.36 3.28 2.60
C LEU A 114 -5.16 1.84 3.04
N TYR A 115 -5.98 1.33 3.95
CA TYR A 115 -5.87 -0.05 4.41
C TYR A 115 -6.47 -1.03 3.39
N LEU A 116 -7.52 -0.61 2.69
CA LEU A 116 -8.28 -1.49 1.81
C LEU A 116 -7.62 -1.68 0.44
N LEU A 117 -7.04 -0.63 -0.15
CA LEU A 117 -6.59 -0.69 -1.55
C LEU A 117 -5.35 -1.56 -1.79
N PRO A 118 -4.30 -1.54 -0.94
CA PRO A 118 -3.19 -2.48 -1.04
C PRO A 118 -3.64 -3.94 -0.86
N VAL A 119 -4.68 -4.17 -0.05
CA VAL A 119 -5.27 -5.49 0.14
C VAL A 119 -5.97 -5.95 -1.13
N LEU A 120 -6.83 -5.10 -1.70
CA LEU A 120 -7.63 -5.42 -2.89
C LEU A 120 -6.82 -5.62 -4.16
N SER A 121 -5.71 -4.89 -4.33
CA SER A 121 -4.87 -5.03 -5.51
C SER A 121 -4.04 -6.31 -5.53
N LEU A 122 -3.50 -6.63 -4.36
CA LEU A 122 -2.74 -7.83 -4.10
C LEU A 122 -3.66 -9.03 -4.28
N TRP A 123 -4.84 -8.93 -3.70
CA TRP A 123 -5.95 -9.86 -3.88
C TRP A 123 -6.23 -10.17 -5.34
N TRP A 124 -6.46 -9.13 -6.16
CA TRP A 124 -6.79 -9.31 -7.57
C TRP A 124 -5.72 -10.11 -8.32
N LYS A 125 -4.44 -9.89 -8.00
CA LYS A 125 -3.34 -10.66 -8.60
C LYS A 125 -3.24 -12.07 -8.02
N LEU A 126 -3.55 -12.27 -6.74
CA LEU A 126 -3.55 -13.59 -6.12
C LEU A 126 -4.66 -14.49 -6.64
N MET A 127 -5.81 -13.93 -7.11
CA MET A 127 -6.89 -14.74 -7.70
C MET A 127 -6.44 -15.55 -8.92
N GLY A 128 -5.45 -15.07 -9.69
CA GLY A 128 -4.87 -15.81 -10.82
C GLY A 128 -3.78 -16.82 -10.43
N VAL A 129 -3.36 -16.87 -9.17
CA VAL A 129 -2.16 -17.58 -8.71
C VAL A 129 -2.46 -18.60 -7.62
N VAL A 130 -3.46 -18.34 -6.76
CA VAL A 130 -3.78 -19.15 -5.58
C VAL A 130 -5.13 -19.84 -5.75
N ALA A 131 -5.19 -21.14 -5.48
CA ALA A 131 -6.38 -21.98 -5.71
C ALA A 131 -7.59 -21.61 -4.82
N ARG A 132 -7.36 -21.05 -3.64
CA ARG A 132 -8.40 -20.62 -2.71
C ARG A 132 -8.06 -19.24 -2.16
N PRO A 133 -8.25 -18.20 -2.96
CA PRO A 133 -7.82 -16.88 -2.54
C PRO A 133 -8.78 -16.39 -1.42
N GLY A 134 -10.07 -16.77 -1.41
CA GLY A 134 -11.11 -16.09 -0.58
C GLY A 134 -10.79 -15.94 0.90
N TRP A 135 -10.23 -16.97 1.54
CA TRP A 135 -9.88 -16.91 2.95
C TRP A 135 -8.62 -16.05 3.23
N LEU A 136 -7.69 -15.95 2.28
CA LEU A 136 -6.54 -15.04 2.35
C LEU A 136 -6.99 -13.59 2.28
N LEU A 137 -8.03 -13.29 1.50
CA LEU A 137 -8.66 -11.98 1.51
C LEU A 137 -9.27 -11.69 2.86
N ALA A 138 -10.10 -12.59 3.38
CA ALA A 138 -10.75 -12.41 4.68
C ALA A 138 -9.71 -12.20 5.80
N LEU A 139 -8.63 -12.98 5.79
CA LEU A 139 -7.55 -12.83 6.76
C LEU A 139 -6.77 -11.52 6.55
N GLY A 140 -6.45 -11.15 5.31
CA GLY A 140 -5.79 -9.88 4.99
C GLY A 140 -6.62 -8.67 5.40
N MET A 141 -7.93 -8.72 5.18
CA MET A 141 -8.90 -7.72 5.61
C MET A 141 -8.99 -7.64 7.14
N LEU A 142 -8.97 -8.79 7.83
CA LEU A 142 -8.93 -8.83 9.29
C LEU A 142 -7.64 -8.22 9.83
N ILE A 143 -6.48 -8.55 9.24
CA ILE A 143 -5.18 -7.96 9.61
C ILE A 143 -5.18 -6.45 9.38
N ALA A 144 -5.78 -5.99 8.28
CA ALA A 144 -5.92 -4.57 7.99
C ALA A 144 -6.84 -3.87 9.01
N LEU A 145 -7.96 -4.49 9.37
CA LEU A 145 -8.89 -4.00 10.39
C LEU A 145 -8.22 -3.92 11.77
N VAL A 146 -7.47 -4.94 12.18
CA VAL A 146 -6.74 -4.95 13.44
C VAL A 146 -5.67 -3.86 13.44
N GLY A 147 -4.90 -3.73 12.36
CA GLY A 147 -3.91 -2.66 12.21
C GLY A 147 -4.53 -1.26 12.26
N PHE A 148 -5.73 -1.11 11.72
CA PHE A 148 -6.53 0.12 11.81
C PHE A 148 -6.94 0.42 13.27
N VAL A 149 -7.52 -0.55 13.96
CA VAL A 149 -7.97 -0.39 15.36
C VAL A 149 -6.78 -0.06 16.27
N LEU A 150 -5.65 -0.75 16.09
CA LEU A 150 -4.42 -0.50 16.86
C LEU A 150 -3.87 0.90 16.58
N ALA A 151 -3.80 1.31 15.31
CA ALA A 151 -3.33 2.65 14.98
C ALA A 151 -4.19 3.73 15.64
N PHE A 152 -5.52 3.57 15.60
CA PHE A 152 -6.45 4.48 16.24
C PHE A 152 -6.28 4.49 17.77
N ALA A 153 -6.23 3.31 18.39
CA ALA A 153 -6.05 3.16 19.84
C ALA A 153 -4.72 3.75 20.34
N CYS A 154 -3.65 3.67 19.55
CA CYS A 154 -2.36 4.28 19.87
C CYS A 154 -2.34 5.79 19.63
N VAL A 155 -3.05 6.28 18.61
CA VAL A 155 -3.06 7.69 18.24
C VAL A 155 -3.95 8.54 19.14
N MET A 156 -5.15 8.08 19.47
CA MET A 156 -6.12 8.90 20.21
C MET A 156 -5.59 9.47 21.54
N PRO A 157 -4.85 8.70 22.37
CA PRO A 157 -4.31 9.22 23.63
C PRO A 157 -3.21 10.27 23.45
N ILE A 158 -2.49 10.26 22.32
CA ILE A 158 -1.35 11.16 22.08
C ILE A 158 -1.75 12.47 21.40
N ILE A 159 -2.95 12.57 20.80
CA ILE A 159 -3.42 13.78 20.09
C ILE A 159 -3.35 15.05 20.97
N PRO A 160 -3.76 15.06 22.25
CA PRO A 160 -3.69 16.28 23.06
C PRO A 160 -2.24 16.75 23.29
N TRP A 161 -1.35 15.81 23.63
CA TRP A 161 0.09 16.11 23.80
C TRP A 161 0.71 16.58 22.48
N TRP A 162 0.30 15.97 21.38
CA TRP A 162 0.73 16.32 20.03
C TRP A 162 0.39 17.74 19.66
N GLN A 163 -0.89 18.11 19.78
CA GLN A 163 -1.38 19.44 19.46
C GLN A 163 -0.69 20.48 20.34
N ALA A 164 -0.46 20.16 21.62
CA ALA A 164 0.32 21.02 22.52
C ALA A 164 1.79 21.19 22.09
N THR A 165 2.41 20.13 21.55
CA THR A 165 3.84 20.12 21.20
C THR A 165 4.13 20.74 19.83
N PHE A 166 3.33 20.40 18.82
CA PHE A 166 3.59 20.77 17.43
C PHE A 166 2.64 21.86 16.89
N GLY A 167 1.52 22.12 17.58
CA GLY A 167 0.46 23.00 17.10
C GLY A 167 -0.17 22.51 15.79
N ASN A 168 -0.83 23.42 15.06
CA ASN A 168 -1.44 23.16 13.76
C ASN A 168 -0.44 23.37 12.60
N ARG A 169 0.79 22.88 12.76
CA ARG A 169 1.87 23.03 11.77
C ARG A 169 1.89 21.84 10.83
N LEU A 170 2.36 22.05 9.61
CA LEU A 170 2.63 20.97 8.64
C LEU A 170 3.52 19.85 9.22
N SER A 171 4.47 20.18 10.09
CA SER A 171 5.30 19.19 10.79
C SER A 171 4.48 18.28 11.71
N ALA A 172 3.41 18.81 12.31
CA ALA A 172 2.44 18.06 13.09
C ALA A 172 1.64 17.10 12.21
N ASP A 173 1.31 17.48 10.98
CA ASP A 173 0.61 16.55 10.08
C ASP A 173 1.55 15.45 9.57
N VAL A 174 2.74 15.82 9.09
CA VAL A 174 3.73 14.86 8.58
C VAL A 174 4.08 13.82 9.64
N PHE A 175 4.35 14.26 10.87
CA PHE A 175 4.66 13.33 11.96
C PHE A 175 3.45 12.43 12.21
N PHE A 176 2.20 12.93 12.14
CA PHE A 176 0.97 12.20 12.47
C PHE A 176 0.76 11.07 11.48
N TRP A 177 0.93 11.38 10.20
CA TRP A 177 0.91 10.40 9.14
C TRP A 177 2.01 9.36 9.31
N CYS A 178 3.25 9.78 9.56
CA CYS A 178 4.36 8.85 9.78
C CYS A 178 4.12 7.93 10.99
N TYR A 179 3.53 8.45 12.06
CA TYR A 179 3.19 7.67 13.25
C TYR A 179 2.12 6.62 12.93
N LEU A 180 0.98 7.02 12.35
CA LEU A 180 -0.08 6.11 11.88
C LEU A 180 0.47 5.00 10.98
N ILE A 181 1.36 5.37 10.05
CA ILE A 181 2.02 4.43 9.16
C ILE A 181 2.84 3.41 9.96
N THR A 182 3.61 3.87 10.94
CA THR A 182 4.49 3.03 11.76
C THR A 182 3.71 2.03 12.58
N VAL A 183 2.67 2.48 13.28
CA VAL A 183 1.94 1.65 14.25
C VAL A 183 0.89 0.75 13.62
N GLY A 184 0.43 1.08 12.41
CA GLY A 184 -0.69 0.40 11.77
C GLY A 184 -0.37 -0.16 10.39
N LEU A 185 -0.16 0.72 9.41
CA LEU A 185 -0.09 0.33 8.00
C LEU A 185 1.13 -0.55 7.69
N LEU A 186 2.28 -0.27 8.30
CA LEU A 186 3.50 -1.05 8.06
C LEU A 186 3.42 -2.47 8.64
N PRO A 187 2.98 -2.68 9.91
CA PRO A 187 2.69 -4.01 10.42
C PRO A 187 1.69 -4.80 9.56
N THR A 188 0.60 -4.16 9.11
CA THR A 188 -0.36 -4.78 8.20
C THR A 188 0.32 -5.24 6.91
N ALA A 189 1.10 -4.37 6.26
CA ALA A 189 1.83 -4.72 5.03
C ALA A 189 2.83 -5.88 5.24
N ALA A 190 3.49 -5.93 6.40
CA ALA A 190 4.41 -7.00 6.77
C ALA A 190 3.69 -8.34 6.95
N CYS A 191 2.61 -8.36 7.74
CA CYS A 191 1.78 -9.54 7.94
C CYS A 191 1.22 -10.08 6.61
N MET A 192 0.80 -9.19 5.70
CA MET A 192 0.36 -9.59 4.36
C MET A 192 1.50 -10.17 3.52
N GLY A 193 2.69 -9.55 3.55
CA GLY A 193 3.87 -10.06 2.86
C GLY A 193 4.24 -11.48 3.31
N LEU A 194 4.18 -11.73 4.62
CA LEU A 194 4.43 -13.05 5.22
C LEU A 194 3.32 -14.05 4.85
N LEU A 195 2.06 -13.64 4.87
CA LEU A 195 0.95 -14.48 4.44
C LEU A 195 1.11 -14.89 2.97
N ILE A 196 1.56 -13.99 2.10
CA ILE A 196 1.81 -14.34 0.70
C ILE A 196 3.03 -15.25 0.58
N GLN A 197 4.05 -15.05 1.39
CA GLN A 197 5.22 -15.91 1.40
C GLN A 197 4.87 -17.38 1.64
N THR A 198 3.92 -17.67 2.54
CA THR A 198 3.46 -19.04 2.82
C THR A 198 2.64 -19.63 1.68
N HIS A 199 2.03 -18.79 0.84
CA HIS A 199 1.13 -19.20 -0.25
C HIS A 199 1.66 -18.97 -1.66
N LEU A 200 2.85 -18.38 -1.81
CA LEU A 200 3.59 -18.35 -3.06
C LEU A 200 3.82 -19.80 -3.49
N PRO A 201 3.12 -20.27 -4.55
CA PRO A 201 3.12 -21.67 -4.89
C PRO A 201 4.52 -22.15 -5.24
N HIS A 202 4.68 -23.48 -5.27
CA HIS A 202 5.79 -24.17 -5.92
C HIS A 202 6.05 -23.73 -7.39
N LYS A 203 5.30 -22.77 -7.96
CA LYS A 203 5.63 -22.07 -9.23
C LYS A 203 6.96 -21.33 -9.20
N ALA A 204 7.65 -21.20 -8.05
CA ALA A 204 9.09 -20.92 -8.07
C ALA A 204 9.88 -21.98 -8.88
N ALA A 205 9.41 -23.24 -8.92
CA ALA A 205 9.91 -24.30 -9.79
C ALA A 205 9.51 -24.07 -11.27
N ALA A 206 8.29 -23.59 -11.55
CA ALA A 206 7.86 -23.24 -12.91
C ALA A 206 8.56 -21.98 -13.46
N LEU A 207 8.80 -20.96 -12.63
CA LEU A 207 9.59 -19.78 -12.98
C LEU A 207 11.08 -20.12 -13.14
N ARG A 208 11.58 -21.13 -12.43
CA ARG A 208 12.92 -21.72 -12.68
C ARG A 208 12.98 -22.39 -14.04
N GLU A 209 11.94 -23.11 -14.44
CA GLU A 209 11.84 -23.78 -15.74
C GLU A 209 11.76 -22.76 -16.91
N VAL A 210 11.05 -21.65 -16.70
CA VAL A 210 11.03 -20.51 -17.64
C VAL A 210 12.39 -19.79 -17.64
N ALA A 211 12.99 -19.51 -16.49
CA ALA A 211 14.29 -18.85 -16.45
C ALA A 211 15.43 -19.72 -17.03
N SER A 212 15.39 -21.05 -16.81
CA SER A 212 16.36 -21.98 -17.37
C SER A 212 16.15 -22.22 -18.87
N SER A 213 14.90 -22.21 -19.36
CA SER A 213 14.62 -22.25 -20.80
C SER A 213 15.04 -20.95 -21.49
N HIS A 214 14.82 -19.77 -20.92
CA HIS A 214 15.36 -18.53 -21.52
C HIS A 214 16.90 -18.49 -21.55
N ALA A 215 17.57 -19.11 -20.58
CA ALA A 215 19.03 -19.24 -20.56
C ALA A 215 19.56 -20.27 -21.58
N SER A 216 18.79 -21.29 -21.96
CA SER A 216 19.19 -22.24 -23.03
C SER A 216 19.02 -21.65 -24.42
N TRP A 217 18.05 -20.75 -24.61
CA TRP A 217 17.82 -20.05 -25.89
C TRP A 217 18.86 -18.98 -26.22
N SER A 218 19.57 -18.43 -25.22
CA SER A 218 20.66 -17.47 -25.45
C SER A 218 21.98 -18.14 -25.87
N ILE A 219 22.17 -19.42 -25.53
CA ILE A 219 23.38 -20.18 -25.89
C ILE A 219 23.35 -20.62 -27.37
N HIS A 220 22.17 -20.79 -27.97
CA HIS A 220 22.04 -21.21 -29.37
C HIS A 220 22.06 -20.08 -30.40
N ARG A 221 22.13 -18.81 -30.00
CA ARG A 221 22.23 -17.66 -30.92
C ARG A 221 23.65 -17.10 -31.08
N VAL A 222 24.65 -17.79 -30.54
CA VAL A 222 26.06 -17.48 -30.74
C VAL A 222 26.73 -18.64 -31.48
N ARG A 223 26.37 -18.84 -32.74
CA ARG A 223 27.14 -19.59 -33.75
C ARG A 223 26.88 -19.00 -35.13
#